data_AF-A0A292RE65-F1
#
_entry.id   AF-A0A292RE65-F1
#
_cell.length_a   1.000
_cell.length_b   1.000
_cell.length_c   1.000
_cell.angle_alpha   90.00
_cell.angle_beta   90.00
_cell.angle_gamma   90.00
#
_symmetry.space_group_name_H-M   'P 1'
#
loop_
_entity.id
_entity.type
_entity.pdbx_description
1 polymer ?
#
loop_
_entity_poly.entity_id
_entity_poly.type
_entity_poly.pdbx_seq_one_letter_code
_entity_poly.pdbx_strand_id
1 'polypeptide(L)'
;MSTNWEAVSAIGSICGSIATFLAVVVALWQTSLKSKSVLKFNFSPCARGIGYTGAGKDVYIHLSVSNFGQPKVKIVSWGIILNDNYTLAFMSSCMGNIGNDLPIELLTGETADLFFSKKTLTNYLVEASNNKLLFPNSRLCFFVNDRAGKSHYYKTKVKIKTFLKNYNNEVIRNEN
;
A
#
# COMPACT_ATOMS: atom_id res chain seq x y z
N MET A 1 27.54 64.24 -12.71
CA MET A 1 26.81 63.13 -12.05
C MET A 1 27.69 61.89 -12.10
N SER A 2 28.48 61.65 -11.05
CA SER A 2 29.28 60.42 -10.93
C SER A 2 28.35 59.30 -10.48
N THR A 3 27.99 58.40 -11.39
CA THR A 3 27.27 57.18 -11.06
C THR A 3 28.14 56.36 -10.11
N ASN A 4 27.64 56.10 -8.91
CA ASN A 4 28.33 55.35 -7.86
C ASN A 4 28.36 53.87 -8.25
N TRP A 5 29.27 53.51 -9.16
CA TRP A 5 29.40 52.17 -9.75
C TRP A 5 29.62 51.08 -8.69
N GLU A 6 30.24 51.44 -7.56
CA GLU A 6 30.38 50.58 -6.38
C GLU A 6 29.05 50.28 -5.69
N ALA A 7 28.12 51.24 -5.65
CA ALA A 7 26.79 51.00 -5.11
C ALA A 7 25.97 50.10 -6.06
N VAL A 8 26.13 50.28 -7.37
CA VAL A 8 25.47 49.44 -8.39
C VAL A 8 26.00 48.01 -8.36
N SER A 9 27.33 47.83 -8.21
CA SER A 9 27.94 46.50 -8.10
C SER A 9 27.58 45.79 -6.79
N ALA A 10 27.52 46.53 -5.68
CA ALA A 10 27.07 46.00 -4.38
C ALA A 10 25.61 45.51 -4.44
N ILE A 11 24.71 46.29 -5.03
CA ILE A 11 23.30 45.90 -5.20
C ILE A 11 23.18 44.66 -6.12
N GLY A 12 23.98 44.61 -7.19
CA GLY A 12 24.04 43.44 -8.07
C GLY A 12 24.47 42.16 -7.34
N SER A 13 25.45 42.26 -6.44
CA SER A 13 25.92 41.13 -5.63
C SER A 13 24.88 40.62 -4.63
N ILE A 14 24.15 41.53 -3.98
CA ILE A 14 23.08 41.20 -3.02
C ILE A 14 21.93 40.52 -3.75
N CYS A 15 21.46 41.07 -4.87
CA CYS A 15 20.42 40.46 -5.68
C CYS A 15 20.82 39.05 -6.19
N GLY A 16 22.07 38.88 -6.63
CA GLY A 16 22.60 37.57 -7.04
C GLY A 16 22.62 36.55 -5.90
N SER A 17 22.99 36.98 -4.69
CA SER A 17 23.01 36.11 -3.51
C SER A 17 21.61 35.64 -3.10
N ILE A 18 20.60 36.53 -3.17
CA ILE A 18 19.20 36.21 -2.89
C ILE A 18 18.67 35.21 -3.92
N ALA A 19 18.95 35.44 -5.21
CA ALA A 19 18.55 34.53 -6.27
C ALA A 19 19.15 33.13 -6.08
N THR A 20 20.43 33.06 -5.69
CA THR A 20 21.12 31.80 -5.41
C THR A 20 20.50 31.09 -4.20
N PHE A 21 20.19 31.82 -3.13
CA PHE A 21 19.55 31.26 -1.93
C PHE A 21 18.17 30.68 -2.26
N LEU A 22 17.34 31.40 -3.01
CA LEU A 22 16.03 30.92 -3.44
C LEU A 22 16.14 29.68 -4.33
N ALA A 23 17.11 29.65 -5.26
CA ALA A 23 17.36 28.49 -6.09
C ALA A 23 17.73 27.24 -5.25
N VAL A 24 18.56 27.41 -4.22
CA VAL A 24 18.93 26.31 -3.30
C VAL A 24 17.73 25.84 -2.49
N VAL A 25 16.89 26.75 -1.98
CA VAL A 25 15.66 26.40 -1.25
C VAL A 25 14.71 25.60 -2.14
N VAL A 26 14.50 26.05 -3.38
CA VAL A 26 13.67 25.33 -4.35
C VAL A 26 14.29 23.97 -4.71
N ALA A 27 15.61 23.90 -4.89
CA ALA A 27 16.30 22.64 -5.17
C ALA A 27 16.18 21.65 -4.00
N LEU A 28 16.33 22.09 -2.75
CA LEU A 28 16.12 21.27 -1.55
C LEU A 28 14.67 20.81 -1.45
N TRP A 29 13.71 21.69 -1.77
CA TRP A 29 12.30 21.34 -1.76
C TRP A 29 11.97 20.31 -2.84
N GLN A 30 12.46 20.49 -4.07
CA GLN A 30 12.31 19.51 -5.15
C GLN A 30 12.98 18.18 -4.81
N THR A 31 14.15 18.21 -4.17
CA THR A 31 14.86 17.00 -3.70
C THR A 31 14.06 16.28 -2.62
N SER A 32 13.51 17.02 -1.66
CA SER A 32 12.65 16.49 -0.60
C SER A 32 11.35 15.87 -1.14
N LEU A 33 10.73 16.50 -2.15
CA LEU A 33 9.54 15.96 -2.81
C LEU A 33 9.82 14.68 -3.60
N LYS A 34 10.95 14.62 -4.31
CA LYS A 34 11.39 13.41 -5.04
C LYS A 34 11.70 12.24 -4.11
N SER A 35 12.18 12.52 -2.89
CA SER A 35 12.55 11.50 -1.91
C SER A 35 11.35 10.82 -1.22
N LYS A 36 10.10 11.23 -1.46
CA LYS A 36 8.95 10.62 -0.79
C LYS A 36 8.60 9.28 -1.44
N SER A 37 8.63 8.20 -0.66
CA SER A 37 8.05 6.91 -1.07
C SER A 37 6.53 7.03 -1.18
N VAL A 38 5.98 6.74 -2.36
CA VAL A 38 4.55 6.73 -2.62
C VAL A 38 4.14 5.30 -2.93
N LEU A 39 3.75 4.56 -1.88
CA LEU A 39 3.14 3.25 -2.06
C LEU A 39 1.67 3.44 -2.40
N LYS A 40 1.23 2.90 -3.53
CA LYS A 40 -0.19 2.80 -3.89
C LYS A 40 -0.65 1.38 -3.67
N PHE A 41 -1.84 1.26 -3.09
CA PHE A 41 -2.50 -0.01 -2.85
C PHE A 41 -3.64 -0.16 -3.83
N ASN A 42 -3.67 -1.28 -4.54
CA ASN A 42 -4.82 -1.70 -5.31
C ASN A 42 -5.38 -2.97 -4.69
N PHE A 43 -6.68 -2.95 -4.42
CA PHE A 43 -7.39 -4.08 -3.85
C PHE A 43 -8.49 -4.50 -4.80
N SER A 44 -8.43 -5.74 -5.26
CA SER A 44 -9.46 -6.36 -6.08
C SER A 44 -10.11 -7.52 -5.31
N PRO A 45 -11.37 -7.37 -4.85
CA PRO A 45 -12.07 -8.37 -4.06
C PRO A 45 -12.49 -9.62 -4.85
N CYS A 46 -12.38 -9.59 -6.18
CA CYS A 46 -12.69 -10.70 -7.07
C CYS A 46 -11.62 -10.80 -8.16
N ALA A 47 -10.54 -11.54 -7.89
CA ALA A 47 -9.62 -12.00 -8.90
C ALA A 47 -9.95 -13.47 -9.21
N ARG A 48 -10.35 -13.78 -10.44
CA ARG A 48 -10.51 -15.18 -10.86
C ARG A 48 -9.19 -15.66 -11.42
N GLY A 49 -8.61 -16.69 -10.81
CA GLY A 49 -7.48 -17.40 -11.40
C GLY A 49 -7.99 -18.29 -12.53
N ILE A 50 -7.45 -18.12 -13.74
CA ILE A 50 -7.70 -19.06 -14.85
C ILE A 50 -6.50 -20.00 -14.88
N GLY A 51 -6.65 -21.20 -14.32
CA GLY A 51 -5.65 -22.27 -14.38
C GLY A 51 -5.86 -23.16 -15.61
N TYR A 52 -4.77 -23.69 -16.18
CA TYR A 52 -4.77 -24.59 -17.34
C TYR A 52 -5.44 -25.96 -17.09
N THR A 53 -5.69 -26.33 -15.85
CA THR A 53 -6.27 -27.62 -15.45
C THR A 53 -7.74 -27.50 -15.09
N GLY A 54 -8.61 -27.13 -16.05
CA GLY A 54 -10.05 -27.46 -16.05
C GLY A 54 -10.92 -27.09 -14.83
N ALA A 55 -10.43 -26.38 -13.83
CA ALA A 55 -11.14 -26.04 -12.59
C ALA A 55 -11.14 -24.52 -12.39
N GLY A 56 -11.75 -23.80 -13.33
CA GLY A 56 -11.96 -22.35 -13.27
C GLY A 56 -13.03 -21.93 -12.25
N LYS A 57 -12.96 -22.41 -11.01
CA LYS A 57 -13.94 -22.06 -9.95
C LYS A 57 -13.35 -21.43 -8.69
N ASP A 58 -12.03 -21.43 -8.52
CA ASP A 58 -11.43 -20.82 -7.33
C ASP A 58 -11.36 -19.30 -7.46
N VAL A 59 -12.12 -18.63 -6.59
CA VAL A 59 -12.13 -17.18 -6.49
C VAL A 59 -11.03 -16.76 -5.52
N TYR A 60 -10.15 -15.89 -6.00
CA TYR A 60 -9.07 -15.30 -5.22
C TYR A 60 -9.37 -13.84 -4.91
N ILE A 61 -8.77 -13.34 -3.85
CA ILE A 61 -8.72 -11.92 -3.51
C ILE A 61 -7.32 -11.45 -3.82
N HIS A 62 -7.20 -10.39 -4.59
CA HIS A 62 -5.92 -9.83 -5.00
C HIS A 62 -5.67 -8.51 -4.28
N LEU A 63 -4.53 -8.43 -3.60
CA LEU A 63 -3.99 -7.22 -3.02
C LEU A 63 -2.66 -6.95 -3.71
N SER A 64 -2.52 -5.76 -4.28
CA SER A 64 -1.27 -5.32 -4.87
C SER A 64 -0.77 -4.02 -4.29
N VAL A 65 0.55 -3.94 -4.14
CA VAL A 65 1.26 -2.81 -3.57
C VAL A 65 2.30 -2.37 -4.58
N SER A 66 2.09 -1.20 -5.16
CA SER A 66 2.99 -0.66 -6.19
C SER A 66 3.81 0.48 -5.61
N ASN A 67 5.11 0.48 -5.87
CA ASN A 67 5.98 1.59 -5.53
C ASN A 67 5.98 2.64 -6.66
N PHE A 68 5.33 3.78 -6.43
CA PHE A 68 5.37 4.93 -7.34
C PHE A 68 6.32 6.04 -6.85
N GLY A 69 7.00 5.84 -5.71
CA GLY A 69 8.03 6.77 -5.22
C GLY A 69 9.36 6.54 -5.92
N GLN A 70 10.24 7.55 -5.92
CA GLN A 70 11.59 7.38 -6.47
C GLN A 70 12.54 6.50 -5.65
N PRO A 71 12.50 6.46 -4.29
CA PRO A 71 13.34 5.53 -3.57
C PRO A 71 12.76 4.11 -3.67
N LYS A 72 13.65 3.12 -3.81
CA LYS A 72 13.32 1.71 -3.64
C LYS A 72 12.75 1.48 -2.24
N VAL A 73 11.71 0.65 -2.15
CA VAL A 73 11.03 0.33 -0.88
C VAL A 73 11.21 -1.16 -0.61
N LYS A 74 11.56 -1.53 0.64
CA LYS A 74 11.68 -2.93 1.02
C LYS A 74 10.52 -3.30 1.92
N ILE A 75 9.59 -4.08 1.39
CA ILE A 75 8.46 -4.59 2.17
C ILE A 75 8.95 -5.75 3.03
N VAL A 76 8.80 -5.60 4.35
CA VAL A 76 9.22 -6.61 5.33
C VAL A 76 8.06 -7.47 5.79
N SER A 77 6.89 -6.87 5.98
CA SER A 77 5.68 -7.56 6.42
C SER A 77 4.44 -6.87 5.89
N TRP A 78 3.41 -7.62 5.59
CA TRP A 78 2.07 -7.11 5.33
C TRP A 78 1.03 -7.91 6.11
N GLY A 79 -0.18 -7.37 6.25
CA GLY A 79 -1.16 -7.98 7.14
C GLY A 79 -2.49 -7.24 7.22
N ILE A 80 -3.34 -7.68 8.15
CA ILE A 80 -4.59 -7.03 8.53
C ILE A 80 -4.44 -6.47 9.96
N ILE A 81 -4.97 -5.28 10.19
CA ILE A 81 -5.14 -4.72 11.53
C ILE A 81 -6.44 -5.24 12.13
N LEU A 82 -6.33 -5.82 13.32
CA LEU A 82 -7.44 -6.26 14.16
C LEU A 82 -7.78 -5.16 15.17
N ASN A 83 -8.83 -5.38 15.97
CA ASN A 83 -9.17 -4.50 17.08
C ASN A 83 -8.03 -4.45 18.13
N ASP A 84 -8.00 -3.39 18.95
CA ASP A 84 -7.05 -3.20 20.06
C ASP A 84 -5.56 -3.21 19.66
N ASN A 85 -5.24 -2.73 18.45
CA ASN A 85 -3.88 -2.68 17.88
C ASN A 85 -3.22 -4.05 17.65
N TYR A 86 -3.94 -5.16 17.79
CA TYR A 86 -3.44 -6.44 17.34
C TYR A 86 -3.29 -6.44 15.82
N THR A 87 -2.19 -7.00 15.31
CA THR A 87 -1.93 -7.12 13.88
C THR A 87 -1.80 -8.58 13.52
N LEU A 88 -2.50 -9.00 12.47
CA LEU A 88 -2.23 -10.29 11.85
C LEU A 88 -1.28 -10.06 10.67
N ALA A 89 -0.07 -10.60 10.77
CA ALA A 89 0.86 -10.64 9.65
C ALA A 89 0.55 -11.84 8.74
N PHE A 90 0.52 -11.59 7.44
CA PHE A 90 0.41 -12.65 6.44
C PHE A 90 1.79 -13.23 6.17
N MET A 91 2.05 -14.44 6.68
CA MET A 91 3.19 -15.24 6.29
C MET A 91 2.79 -16.10 5.08
N SER A 92 3.55 -16.03 3.99
CA SER A 92 3.27 -16.77 2.74
C SER A 92 3.10 -18.27 2.97
N SER A 93 3.83 -18.83 3.94
CA SER A 93 3.78 -20.24 4.34
C SER A 93 2.52 -20.67 5.11
N CYS A 94 1.75 -19.74 5.70
CA CYS A 94 0.76 -20.11 6.73
C CYS A 94 -0.71 -20.01 6.30
N MET A 95 -1.02 -19.34 5.18
CA MET A 95 -2.41 -19.03 4.80
C MET A 95 -2.82 -19.51 3.41
N GLY A 96 -2.00 -20.35 2.75
CA GLY A 96 -2.27 -20.78 1.38
C GLY A 96 -2.25 -19.62 0.39
N ASN A 97 -1.45 -18.59 0.69
CA ASN A 97 -1.33 -17.40 -0.14
C ASN A 97 -0.43 -17.73 -1.33
N ILE A 98 -0.83 -17.26 -2.51
CA ILE A 98 -0.01 -17.31 -3.72
C ILE A 98 0.45 -15.88 -3.95
N GLY A 99 1.74 -15.62 -4.00
CA GLY A 99 2.23 -14.25 -4.15
C GLY A 99 3.72 -14.14 -3.89
N ASN A 100 4.21 -12.91 -3.88
CA ASN A 100 5.62 -12.66 -3.64
C ASN A 100 6.01 -13.00 -2.19
N ASP A 101 7.07 -13.77 -2.03
CA ASP A 101 7.64 -14.06 -0.72
C ASP A 101 8.23 -12.79 -0.11
N LEU A 102 8.02 -12.65 1.20
CA LEU A 102 8.57 -11.56 1.98
C LEU A 102 9.87 -11.99 2.68
N PRO A 103 10.84 -11.07 2.86
CA PRO A 103 10.81 -9.67 2.45
C PRO A 103 11.10 -9.48 0.95
N ILE A 104 10.42 -8.51 0.30
CA ILE A 104 10.61 -8.17 -1.12
C ILE A 104 11.09 -6.71 -1.28
N GLU A 105 12.01 -6.49 -2.22
CA GLU A 105 12.43 -5.15 -2.64
C GLU A 105 11.66 -4.73 -3.87
N LEU A 106 11.05 -3.54 -3.83
CA LEU A 106 10.30 -2.94 -4.93
C LEU A 106 11.04 -1.71 -5.47
N LEU A 107 11.50 -1.81 -6.71
CA LEU A 107 12.00 -0.68 -7.49
C LEU A 107 10.85 0.26 -7.89
N THR A 108 11.20 1.44 -8.37
CA THR A 108 10.23 2.43 -8.85
C THR A 108 9.45 1.87 -10.03
N GLY A 109 8.12 1.80 -9.89
CA GLY A 109 7.20 1.23 -10.87
C GLY A 109 6.87 -0.25 -10.65
N GLU A 110 7.60 -0.95 -9.77
CA GLU A 110 7.34 -2.36 -9.48
C GLU A 110 6.16 -2.55 -8.52
N THR A 111 5.54 -3.72 -8.64
CA THR A 111 4.36 -4.11 -7.88
C THR A 111 4.59 -5.45 -7.19
N ALA A 112 4.26 -5.52 -5.90
CA ALA A 112 4.13 -6.77 -5.18
C ALA A 112 2.67 -7.21 -5.17
N ASP A 113 2.42 -8.44 -5.60
CA ASP A 113 1.11 -9.03 -5.67
C ASP A 113 0.94 -10.12 -4.60
N LEU A 114 -0.24 -10.15 -4.01
CA LEU A 114 -0.66 -11.14 -3.04
C LEU A 114 -2.06 -11.63 -3.36
N PHE A 115 -2.18 -12.94 -3.54
CA PHE A 115 -3.43 -13.62 -3.79
C PHE A 115 -3.80 -14.50 -2.61
N PHE A 116 -5.05 -14.35 -2.16
CA PHE A 116 -5.63 -15.17 -1.10
C PHE A 116 -6.77 -15.98 -1.68
N SER A 117 -6.91 -17.23 -1.26
CA SER A 117 -8.17 -17.93 -1.48
C SER A 117 -9.29 -17.18 -0.76
N LYS A 118 -10.35 -16.81 -1.50
CA LYS A 118 -11.49 -16.10 -0.93
C LYS A 118 -12.14 -16.89 0.20
N LYS A 119 -12.15 -18.23 0.10
CA LYS A 119 -12.66 -19.14 1.12
C LYS A 119 -11.85 -19.06 2.41
N THR A 120 -10.53 -19.21 2.33
CA THR A 120 -9.63 -19.18 3.50
C THR A 120 -9.69 -17.83 4.22
N LEU A 121 -9.63 -16.72 3.48
CA LEU A 121 -9.71 -15.40 4.10
C LEU A 121 -11.07 -15.16 4.74
N THR A 122 -12.17 -15.58 4.09
CA THR A 122 -13.52 -15.41 4.65
C THR A 122 -13.70 -16.20 5.93
N ASN A 123 -13.26 -17.46 5.97
CA ASN A 123 -13.29 -18.27 7.19
C ASN A 123 -12.53 -17.60 8.33
N TYR A 124 -11.32 -17.10 8.05
CA TYR A 124 -10.53 -16.36 9.03
C TYR A 124 -11.25 -15.09 9.52
N LEU A 125 -11.86 -14.31 8.62
CA LEU A 125 -12.60 -13.11 9.00
C LEU A 125 -13.84 -13.41 9.86
N VAL A 126 -14.52 -14.53 9.60
CA VAL A 126 -15.65 -14.99 10.41
C VAL A 126 -15.16 -15.40 11.81
N GLU A 127 -14.09 -16.18 11.89
CA GLU A 127 -13.49 -16.60 13.16
C GLU A 127 -13.01 -15.40 13.98
N ALA A 128 -12.26 -14.47 13.37
CA ALA A 128 -11.83 -13.24 13.99
C ALA A 128 -13.00 -12.35 14.44
N SER A 129 -14.11 -12.35 13.69
CA SER A 129 -15.33 -11.66 14.11
C SER A 129 -16.01 -12.32 15.31
N ASN A 130 -16.04 -13.66 15.36
CA ASN A 130 -16.61 -14.41 16.49
C ASN A 130 -15.79 -14.21 17.77
N ASN A 131 -14.47 -14.13 17.63
CA ASN A 131 -13.53 -13.88 18.72
C ASN A 131 -13.46 -12.41 19.14
N LYS A 132 -14.34 -11.53 18.63
CA LYS A 132 -14.36 -10.08 18.88
C LYS A 132 -13.06 -9.34 18.50
N LEU A 133 -12.19 -9.97 17.70
CA LEU A 133 -10.98 -9.35 17.16
C LEU A 133 -11.29 -8.44 15.96
N LEU A 134 -12.45 -8.61 15.32
CA LEU A 134 -12.93 -7.74 14.24
C LEU A 134 -14.39 -7.38 14.43
N PHE A 135 -14.73 -6.12 14.18
CA PHE A 135 -16.12 -5.68 14.19
C PHE A 135 -16.76 -5.81 12.80
N PRO A 136 -17.90 -6.51 12.64
CA PRO A 136 -18.57 -6.67 11.35
C PRO A 136 -18.92 -5.35 10.64
N ASN A 137 -19.20 -4.30 11.42
CA ASN A 137 -19.56 -2.99 10.88
C ASN A 137 -18.33 -2.12 10.51
N SER A 138 -17.13 -2.58 10.84
CA SER A 138 -15.88 -1.91 10.47
C SER A 138 -15.46 -2.25 9.03
N ARG A 139 -14.51 -1.48 8.50
CA ARG A 139 -13.86 -1.72 7.21
C ARG A 139 -12.55 -2.45 7.47
N LEU A 140 -12.21 -3.38 6.58
CA LEU A 140 -10.96 -4.12 6.67
C LEU A 140 -9.78 -3.16 6.42
N CYS A 141 -8.76 -3.22 7.27
CA CYS A 141 -7.58 -2.38 7.15
C CYS A 141 -6.35 -3.27 6.94
N PHE A 142 -5.72 -3.12 5.79
CA PHE A 142 -4.45 -3.75 5.47
C PHE A 142 -3.30 -2.85 5.89
N PHE A 143 -2.20 -3.45 6.33
CA PHE A 143 -0.96 -2.74 6.59
C PHE A 143 0.20 -3.35 5.80
N VAL A 144 1.17 -2.51 5.47
CA VAL A 144 2.48 -2.87 4.92
C VAL A 144 3.54 -2.14 5.71
N ASN A 145 4.52 -2.86 6.23
CA ASN A 145 5.67 -2.28 6.90
C ASN A 145 6.88 -2.28 5.96
N ASP A 146 7.44 -1.09 5.79
CA ASP A 146 8.74 -0.88 5.15
C ASP A 146 9.87 -1.13 6.17
N ARG A 147 11.06 -1.51 5.69
CA ARG A 147 12.29 -1.61 6.48
C ARG A 147 12.63 -0.31 7.20
N ALA A 148 12.21 0.84 6.66
CA ALA A 148 12.35 2.14 7.31
C ALA A 148 11.50 2.31 8.59
N GLY A 149 10.77 1.27 9.03
CA GLY A 149 9.89 1.32 10.20
C GLY A 149 8.58 2.06 9.93
N LYS A 150 8.32 2.44 8.68
CA LYS A 150 7.11 3.15 8.27
C LYS A 150 6.01 2.15 7.91
N SER A 151 4.90 2.23 8.62
CA SER A 151 3.68 1.48 8.30
C SER A 151 2.80 2.27 7.34
N HIS A 152 2.37 1.61 6.29
CA HIS A 152 1.42 2.13 5.32
C HIS A 152 0.11 1.36 5.44
N TYR A 153 -1.01 2.08 5.38
CA TYR A 153 -2.32 1.51 5.65
C TYR A 153 -3.26 1.68 4.47
N TYR A 154 -4.05 0.64 4.19
CA TYR A 154 -5.09 0.65 3.21
C TYR A 154 -6.41 0.16 3.80
N LYS A 155 -7.42 1.04 3.82
CA LYS A 155 -8.76 0.72 4.32
C LYS A 155 -9.68 0.39 3.14
N THR A 156 -10.32 -0.76 3.18
CA THR A 156 -11.26 -1.17 2.13
C THR A 156 -12.45 -0.22 2.04
N LYS A 157 -13.00 -0.04 0.84
CA LYS A 157 -14.21 0.77 0.63
C LYS A 157 -15.45 0.13 1.27
N VAL A 158 -15.50 -1.21 1.25
CA VAL A 158 -16.63 -2.03 1.71
C VAL A 158 -16.44 -2.46 3.17
N LYS A 159 -17.55 -2.54 3.92
CA LYS A 159 -17.57 -3.06 5.30
C LYS A 159 -17.43 -4.57 5.33
N ILE A 160 -16.87 -5.12 6.40
CA ILE A 160 -16.65 -6.56 6.58
C ILE A 160 -17.97 -7.35 6.46
N LYS A 161 -19.04 -6.89 7.11
CA LYS A 161 -20.38 -7.54 7.00
C LYS A 161 -20.89 -7.65 5.56
N THR A 162 -20.66 -6.61 4.76
CA THR A 162 -21.11 -6.58 3.36
C THR A 162 -20.23 -7.48 2.51
N PHE A 163 -18.93 -7.49 2.79
CA PHE A 163 -17.98 -8.40 2.15
C PHE A 163 -18.34 -9.88 2.39
N LEU A 164 -18.62 -10.25 3.64
CA LEU A 164 -19.03 -11.60 4.04
C LEU A 164 -20.39 -12.00 3.45
N LYS A 165 -21.36 -11.09 3.41
CA LYS A 165 -22.68 -11.36 2.80
C LYS A 165 -22.57 -11.65 1.31
N ASN A 166 -21.72 -10.90 0.59
CA ASN A 166 -21.51 -11.12 -0.84
C ASN A 166 -20.82 -12.47 -1.11
N TYR A 167 -19.92 -12.92 -0.23
CA TYR A 167 -19.33 -14.25 -0.31
C TYR A 167 -20.37 -15.37 -0.20
N ASN A 168 -21.22 -15.34 0.83
CA ASN A 168 -22.25 -16.39 1.01
C ASN A 168 -23.21 -16.47 -0.18
N ASN A 169 -23.60 -15.32 -0.74
CA ASN A 169 -24.47 -15.28 -1.91
C ASN A 169 -23.82 -15.84 -3.19
N GLU A 170 -22.51 -15.70 -3.35
CA GLU A 170 -21.77 -16.27 -4.49
C GLU A 170 -21.56 -17.78 -4.34
N VAL A 171 -21.33 -18.28 -3.12
CA VAL A 171 -21.24 -19.74 -2.86
C VAL A 171 -22.56 -20.43 -3.18
N ILE A 172 -23.68 -19.91 -2.66
CA ILE A 172 -25.03 -20.46 -2.92
C ILE A 172 -25.37 -20.48 -4.42
N ARG A 173 -24.89 -19.49 -5.19
CA ARG A 173 -25.09 -19.43 -6.65
C ARG A 173 -24.26 -20.44 -7.45
N ASN A 174 -23.17 -20.95 -6.89
CA ASN A 174 -22.27 -21.89 -7.57
C ASN A 174 -22.54 -23.36 -7.18
N GLU A 175 -23.40 -23.59 -6.18
CA GLU A 175 -23.85 -24.90 -5.69
C GLU A 175 -25.24 -25.32 -6.22
N ASN A 176 -25.96 -24.41 -6.87
CA ASN A 176 -27.20 -24.67 -7.63
C ASN A 176 -26.94 -24.69 -9.13
#